data_AF-A0A0F9KAL6-F1
#
_entry.id   AF-A0A0F9KAL6-F1
#
_cell.length_a   1.000
_cell.length_b   1.000
_cell.length_c   1.000
_cell.angle_alpha   90.00
_cell.angle_beta   90.00
_cell.angle_gamma   90.00
#
_symmetry.space_group_name_H-M   'P 1'
#
loop_
_entity.id
_entity.type
_entity.pdbx_description
1 polymer ?
#
loop_
_entity_poly.entity_id
_entity_poly.type
_entity_poly.pdbx_seq_one_letter_code
_entity_poly.pdbx_strand_id
1 'polypeptide(L)' 'MAKQNPTKPGKIFTKTIRQGPNKGDRVKFKVAPGGHPFPVRVLHDKGKNSTLRNNKGVKFGKRKKS' A
#
# COMPACT_ATOMS: atom_id res chain seq x y z
N MET A 1 18.76 -7.19 -9.25
CA MET A 1 17.39 -7.42 -9.78
C MET A 1 16.37 -6.63 -8.96
N ALA A 2 15.70 -5.64 -9.56
CA ALA A 2 14.52 -5.05 -8.93
C ALA A 2 13.39 -6.10 -8.93
N LYS A 3 12.92 -6.52 -7.74
CA LYS A 3 11.75 -7.41 -7.65
C LYS A 3 10.56 -6.70 -8.30
N GLN A 4 10.18 -7.14 -9.49
CA GLN A 4 8.99 -6.64 -10.17
C GLN A 4 7.75 -6.94 -9.32
N ASN A 5 6.82 -5.99 -9.28
CA ASN A 5 5.54 -6.19 -8.61
C ASN A 5 4.77 -7.29 -9.35
N PRO A 6 4.00 -8.13 -8.65
CA PRO A 6 3.15 -9.10 -9.32
C PRO A 6 2.05 -8.39 -10.12
N THR A 7 1.80 -8.91 -11.32
CA THR A 7 0.77 -8.46 -12.26
C THR A 7 -0.40 -9.44 -12.37
N LYS A 8 -0.31 -10.63 -11.76
CA LYS A 8 -1.37 -11.63 -11.78
C LYS A 8 -2.59 -11.14 -10.97
N PRO A 9 -3.80 -11.08 -11.55
CA PRO A 9 -5.02 -10.71 -10.85
C PRO A 9 -5.24 -11.48 -9.56
N GLY A 10 -5.78 -10.78 -8.55
CA GLY A 10 -6.06 -11.36 -7.23
C GLY A 10 -4.84 -11.55 -6.34
N LYS A 11 -3.61 -11.48 -6.89
CA LYS A 11 -2.39 -11.58 -6.09
C LYS A 11 -2.28 -10.40 -5.14
N ILE A 12 -1.77 -10.69 -3.95
CA ILE A 12 -1.56 -9.70 -2.90
C ILE A 12 -0.09 -9.67 -2.55
N PHE A 13 0.45 -8.46 -2.38
CA PHE A 13 1.83 -8.25 -1.98
C PHE A 13 1.95 -7.00 -1.11
N THR A 14 3.11 -6.87 -0.47
CA THR A 14 3.43 -5.70 0.35
C THR A 14 4.62 -4.99 -0.26
N LYS A 15 4.57 -3.66 -0.33
CA LYS A 15 5.66 -2.83 -0.81
C LYS A 15 5.82 -1.60 0.08
N THR A 16 7.06 -1.21 0.31
CA THR A 16 7.38 0.10 0.88
C THR A 16 7.39 1.14 -0.25
N ILE A 17 6.59 2.19 -0.09
CA ILE A 17 6.53 3.29 -1.03
C ILE A 17 7.83 4.10 -0.91
N ARG A 18 8.49 4.35 -2.04
CA ARG A 18 9.81 5.02 -2.07
C ARG A 18 9.76 6.48 -2.50
N GLN A 19 8.63 6.91 -3.07
CA GLN A 19 8.46 8.23 -3.69
C GLN A 19 7.06 8.78 -3.42
N GLY A 20 6.89 10.09 -3.61
CA GLY A 20 5.63 10.78 -3.42
C GLY A 20 5.26 11.00 -1.94
N PRO A 21 4.01 11.42 -1.67
CA PRO A 21 3.57 11.85 -0.34
C PRO A 21 3.51 10.72 0.70
N ASN A 22 3.44 9.47 0.25
CA ASN A 22 3.39 8.28 1.12
C ASN A 22 4.76 7.61 1.27
N LYS A 23 5.86 8.33 0.99
CA LYS A 23 7.22 7.78 1.07
C LYS A 23 7.50 7.26 2.50
N GLY A 24 7.98 6.02 2.56
CA GLY A 24 8.25 5.32 3.81
C GLY A 24 7.10 4.42 4.27
N ASP A 25 5.89 4.58 3.73
CA ASP A 25 4.75 3.76 4.12
C ASP A 25 4.91 2.32 3.62
N ARG A 26 4.60 1.36 4.49
CA ARG A 26 4.53 -0.05 4.12
C ARG A 26 3.08 -0.39 3.82
N VAL A 27 2.78 -0.66 2.54
CA VAL A 27 1.40 -0.78 2.04
C VAL A 27 1.19 -2.15 1.39
N LYS A 28 0.05 -2.76 1.68
CA LYS A 28 -0.45 -3.99 1.06
C LYS A 28 -1.28 -3.61 -0.16
N PHE A 29 -0.93 -4.20 -1.31
CA PHE A 29 -1.58 -4.02 -2.59
C PHE A 29 -2.25 -5.32 -3.04
N LYS A 30 -3.40 -5.19 -3.68
CA LYS A 30 -4.05 -6.28 -4.41
C LYS A 30 -4.02 -5.96 -5.90
N VAL A 31 -3.80 -6.97 -6.73
CA VAL A 31 -3.84 -6.80 -8.18
C VAL A 31 -5.28 -6.92 -8.66
N ALA A 32 -5.76 -5.89 -9.36
CA ALA A 32 -7.08 -5.86 -9.98
C ALA A 32 -7.20 -6.88 -11.13
N PRO A 33 -8.42 -7.21 -11.59
CA PRO A 33 -8.63 -8.00 -12.80
C PRO A 33 -7.84 -7.49 -14.01
N GLY A 34 -7.71 -6.16 -14.17
CA GLY A 34 -6.91 -5.53 -15.22
C GLY A 34 -5.40 -5.52 -14.99
N GLY A 35 -4.87 -6.28 -14.02
CA GLY A 35 -3.42 -6.40 -13.76
C GLY A 35 -2.78 -5.23 -13.00
N HIS A 36 -3.54 -4.15 -12.76
CA HIS A 36 -3.05 -2.99 -12.02
C HIS A 36 -3.14 -3.20 -10.50
N PRO A 37 -2.05 -3.03 -9.74
CA PRO A 37 -2.07 -3.11 -8.29
C PRO A 37 -2.71 -1.85 -7.68
N PHE A 38 -3.64 -2.05 -6.75
CA PHE A 38 -4.27 -0.99 -5.96
C PHE A 38 -4.05 -1.22 -4.45
N PRO A 39 -3.89 -0.15 -3.66
CA PRO A 39 -3.68 -0.28 -2.23
C PRO A 39 -4.97 -0.79 -1.56
N VAL A 40 -4.82 -1.70 -0.59
CA VAL A 40 -5.94 -2.23 0.21
C VAL A 40 -5.73 -2.07 1.71
N ARG A 41 -4.47 -1.93 2.15
CA ARG A 41 -4.17 -1.68 3.56
C ARG A 41 -2.82 -1.01 3.77
N VAL A 42 -2.76 0.04 4.58
CA VAL A 42 -1.50 0.58 5.11
C VAL A 42 -1.12 -0.19 6.38
N LEU A 43 0.04 -0.84 6.37
CA LEU A 43 0.55 -1.62 7.50
C LEU A 43 1.37 -0.75 8.46
N HIS A 44 2.14 0.19 7.93
CA HIS A 44 2.93 1.15 8.69
C HIS A 44 2.85 2.48 7.95
N ASP A 45 2.30 3.49 8.61
CA ASP A 45 2.26 4.87 8.15
C ASP A 45 3.45 5.61 8.78
N LYS A 46 4.43 6.00 7.97
CA LYS A 46 5.60 6.77 8.41
C LYS A 46 5.43 8.27 8.14
N GLY A 47 4.39 8.66 7.40
CA GLY A 47 4.04 10.05 7.15
C GLY A 47 3.10 10.61 8.22
N LYS A 48 3.15 11.92 8.46
CA LYS A 48 2.11 12.59 9.26
C LYS A 48 0.77 12.66 8.49
N ASN A 49 0.82 12.77 7.15
CA ASN A 49 -0.34 12.94 6.26
C ASN A 49 -0.29 11.98 5.06
N SER A 50 -0.49 10.67 5.28
CA SER A 50 -0.62 9.72 4.17
C SER A 50 -1.87 10.02 3.33
N THR A 51 -1.71 10.27 2.03
CA THR A 51 -2.84 10.53 1.10
C THR A 51 -3.76 9.33 0.93
N LEU A 52 -3.28 8.14 1.32
CA LEU A 52 -4.07 6.92 1.34
C LEU A 52 -5.20 6.97 2.37
N ARG A 53 -5.16 7.86 3.37
CA ARG A 53 -6.21 8.02 4.39
C ARG A 53 -7.55 8.44 3.80
N ASN A 54 -7.50 9.17 2.68
CA ASN A 54 -8.70 9.62 1.98
C ASN A 54 -9.28 8.54 1.04
N ASN A 55 -8.56 7.43 0.85
CA ASN A 55 -9.03 6.33 0.02
C ASN A 55 -9.88 5.37 0.85
N LYS A 56 -11.21 5.43 0.68
CA LYS A 56 -12.20 4.60 1.40
C LYS A 56 -11.93 3.08 1.28
N GLY A 57 -11.27 2.64 0.21
CA GLY A 57 -10.90 1.24 0.01
C GLY A 57 -9.65 0.78 0.77
N VAL A 58 -8.91 1.71 1.38
CA VAL A 58 -7.62 1.42 2.04
C VAL A 58 -7.80 1.42 3.55
N LYS A 59 -7.66 0.24 4.15
CA LYS A 59 -7.69 0.13 5.62
C LYS A 59 -6.36 0.60 6.21
N PHE A 60 -6.39 1.37 7.28
CA PHE A 60 -5.18 1.65 8.05
C PHE A 60 -5.07 0.62 9.17
N GLY A 61 -3.90 0.02 9.34
CA GLY A 61 -3.63 -0.79 10.53
C GLY A 61 -3.90 0.04 11.78
N LYS A 62 -4.43 -0.60 12.83
CA LYS A 62 -4.60 0.06 14.14
C LYS A 62 -3.24 0.67 14.50
N ARG A 63 -3.17 1.99 14.71
CA ARG A 63 -1.99 2.63 15.31
C ARG A 63 -1.73 1.85 16.59
N LYS A 64 -0.55 1.23 16.73
CA LYS A 64 -0.14 0.69 18.01
C LYS A 64 -0.13 1.89 18.94
N LYS A 65 -1.09 1.97 19.89
CA LYS A 65 -1.04 2.94 20.98
C LYS A 65 0.28 2.64 21.68
N SER A 66 1.25 3.53 21.50
CA SER A 66 2.40 3.60 22.40
C SER A 66 1.97 4.31 23.66
#